data_AF-A0A918SH96-F1
#
_entry.id   AF-A0A918SH96-F1
#
_cell.length_a   1.000
_cell.length_b   1.000
_cell.length_c   1.000
_cell.angle_alpha   90.00
_cell.angle_beta   90.00
_cell.angle_gamma   90.00
#
_symmetry.space_group_name_H-M   'P 1'
#
loop_
_entity.id
_entity.type
_entity.pdbx_description
1 polymer ?
#
loop_
_entity_poly.entity_id
_entity_poly.type
_entity_poly.pdbx_seq_one_letter_code
_entity_poly.pdbx_strand_id
1 'polypeptide(L)'
;MSIAILAATALTAAVLAAGYFALGFWTMLIFTSGFVTGLVLFSVRPGIVSFSAIRLPFFIAFGLFVVHRVEEYLFYFFDHLAAITGVATPNIASPSVILMVVLSVGAWLLVPVLAGKSRFGTYLAWTFFSAMGITELAHILVLPVIVGRAFQYFPGAASVVLLAPAAWWGLAILWRRARP
;
A
#
# COMPACT_ATOMS: atom_id res chain seq x y z
N MET A 1 -23.72 6.29 7.72
CA MET A 1 -22.37 6.10 7.15
C MET A 1 -22.18 7.09 6.00
N SER A 2 -21.09 7.87 5.96
CA SER A 2 -20.91 8.86 4.89
C SER A 2 -20.63 8.19 3.54
N ILE A 3 -21.02 8.81 2.42
CA ILE A 3 -20.76 8.31 1.06
C ILE A 3 -19.26 8.07 0.84
N ALA A 4 -18.40 8.91 1.43
CA ALA A 4 -16.95 8.76 1.33
C ALA A 4 -16.44 7.48 2.02
N ILE A 5 -17.01 7.10 3.17
CA ILE A 5 -16.66 5.86 3.87
C ILE A 5 -17.16 4.65 3.06
N LEU A 6 -18.38 4.71 2.52
CA LEU A 6 -18.89 3.66 1.63
C LEU A 6 -17.98 3.44 0.41
N ALA A 7 -17.58 4.52 -0.26
CA ALA A 7 -16.67 4.46 -1.40
C ALA A 7 -15.28 3.94 -1.00
N ALA A 8 -14.77 4.36 0.16
CA ALA A 8 -13.49 3.88 0.69
C ALA A 8 -13.52 2.38 1.00
N THR A 9 -14.58 1.90 1.66
CA THR A 9 -14.79 0.48 1.94
C THR A 9 -14.92 -0.33 0.64
N ALA A 10 -15.69 0.17 -0.32
CA ALA A 10 -15.85 -0.49 -1.62
C ALA A 10 -14.53 -0.60 -2.38
N LEU A 11 -13.73 0.48 -2.42
CA LEU A 11 -12.41 0.44 -3.06
C LEU A 11 -11.47 -0.53 -2.33
N THR A 12 -11.43 -0.48 -0.98
CA THR A 12 -10.62 -1.41 -0.18
C THR A 12 -10.99 -2.86 -0.50
N ALA A 13 -12.28 -3.20 -0.45
CA ALA A 13 -12.76 -4.55 -0.75
C ALA A 13 -12.41 -4.97 -2.19
N ALA A 14 -12.58 -4.08 -3.17
CA ALA A 14 -12.24 -4.35 -4.57
C ALA A 14 -10.74 -4.63 -4.77
N VAL A 15 -9.87 -3.84 -4.11
CA VAL A 15 -8.42 -4.07 -4.17
C VAL A 15 -8.05 -5.41 -3.52
N LEU A 16 -8.62 -5.75 -2.36
CA LEU A 16 -8.32 -7.02 -1.69
C LEU A 16 -8.84 -8.22 -2.49
N ALA A 17 -10.02 -8.11 -3.09
CA ALA A 17 -10.55 -9.14 -3.99
C ALA A 17 -9.63 -9.31 -5.21
N ALA A 18 -9.22 -8.23 -5.86
CA ALA A 18 -8.29 -8.28 -6.97
C ALA A 18 -6.93 -8.89 -6.56
N GLY A 19 -6.41 -8.52 -5.39
CA GLY A 19 -5.19 -9.08 -4.81
C GLY A 19 -5.30 -10.58 -4.51
N TYR A 20 -6.44 -11.04 -4.00
CA TYR A 20 -6.70 -12.47 -3.80
C TYR A 20 -6.66 -13.24 -5.13
N PHE A 21 -7.35 -12.74 -6.16
CA PHE A 21 -7.36 -13.40 -7.47
C PHE A 21 -6.03 -13.31 -8.22
N ALA A 22 -5.21 -12.28 -7.95
CA ALA A 22 -3.94 -12.10 -8.62
C ALA A 22 -2.78 -12.85 -7.93
N LEU A 23 -2.73 -12.83 -6.60
CA LEU A 23 -1.56 -13.24 -5.81
C LEU A 23 -1.87 -14.28 -4.72
N GLY A 24 -3.13 -14.71 -4.62
CA GLY A 24 -3.58 -15.70 -3.66
C GLY A 24 -3.82 -15.15 -2.24
N PHE A 25 -4.20 -16.06 -1.36
CA PHE A 25 -4.65 -15.74 -0.01
C PHE A 25 -3.59 -15.06 0.86
N TRP A 26 -2.39 -15.64 0.92
CA TRP A 26 -1.32 -15.15 1.81
C TRP A 26 -0.87 -13.74 1.47
N THR A 27 -0.66 -13.46 0.18
CA THR A 27 -0.27 -12.14 -0.29
C THR A 27 -1.38 -11.10 -0.08
N MET A 28 -2.64 -11.50 -0.30
CA MET A 28 -3.79 -10.65 0.01
C MET A 28 -3.86 -10.30 1.49
N LEU A 29 -3.57 -11.23 2.41
CA LEU A 29 -3.51 -10.92 3.84
C LEU A 29 -2.43 -9.88 4.17
N ILE A 30 -1.28 -9.93 3.51
CA ILE A 30 -0.23 -8.91 3.67
C ILE A 30 -0.76 -7.54 3.19
N PHE A 31 -1.39 -7.47 2.02
CA PHE A 31 -1.99 -6.22 1.51
C PHE A 31 -3.12 -5.69 2.41
N THR A 32 -3.88 -6.58 3.02
CA THR A 32 -4.95 -6.24 3.96
C THR A 32 -4.43 -5.34 5.08
N SER A 33 -3.21 -5.58 5.58
CA SER A 33 -2.62 -4.78 6.66
C SER A 33 -2.57 -3.28 6.33
N GLY A 34 -2.05 -2.89 5.17
CA GLY A 34 -1.99 -1.48 4.77
C GLY A 34 -3.34 -0.90 4.35
N PHE A 35 -4.11 -1.61 3.52
CA PHE A 35 -5.37 -1.08 3.00
C PHE A 35 -6.44 -0.93 4.11
N VAL A 36 -6.60 -1.95 4.96
CA VAL A 36 -7.56 -1.88 6.07
C VAL A 36 -7.09 -0.90 7.12
N THR A 37 -5.80 -0.82 7.43
CA THR A 37 -5.31 0.22 8.36
C THR A 37 -5.59 1.61 7.82
N GLY A 38 -5.36 1.86 6.53
CA GLY A 38 -5.71 3.14 5.90
C GLY A 38 -7.21 3.45 5.98
N LEU A 39 -8.06 2.46 5.75
CA LEU A 39 -9.51 2.60 5.89
C LEU A 39 -9.93 2.89 7.35
N VAL A 40 -9.36 2.19 8.32
CA VAL A 40 -9.64 2.38 9.75
C VAL A 40 -9.19 3.78 10.19
N LEU A 41 -7.95 4.18 9.89
CA LEU A 41 -7.43 5.50 10.22
C LEU A 41 -8.27 6.62 9.60
N PHE A 42 -8.64 6.47 8.33
CA PHE A 42 -9.56 7.39 7.67
C PHE A 42 -10.94 7.43 8.35
N SER A 43 -11.49 6.28 8.74
CA SER A 43 -12.80 6.21 9.40
C SER A 43 -12.81 6.91 10.76
N VAL A 44 -11.67 6.89 11.47
CA VAL A 44 -11.48 7.62 12.74
C VAL A 44 -11.24 9.11 12.50
N ARG A 45 -10.57 9.49 11.41
CA ARG A 45 -10.22 10.88 11.05
C ARG A 45 -10.59 11.21 9.59
N PRO A 46 -11.89 11.35 9.26
CA PRO A 46 -12.36 11.48 7.87
C PRO A 46 -12.28 12.89 7.29
N GLY A 47 -11.61 13.82 7.97
CA GLY A 47 -11.44 15.21 7.54
C GLY A 47 -10.67 15.37 6.24
N ILE A 48 -10.97 16.44 5.50
CA ILE A 48 -10.28 16.77 4.25
C ILE A 48 -8.91 17.38 4.58
N VAL A 49 -7.84 16.83 4.03
CA VAL A 49 -6.48 17.38 4.14
C VAL A 49 -6.01 17.86 2.77
N SER A 50 -5.53 19.10 2.70
CA SER A 50 -4.97 19.67 1.47
C SER A 50 -3.75 18.88 1.00
N PHE A 51 -3.62 18.63 -0.30
CA PHE A 51 -2.43 18.01 -0.88
C PHE A 51 -1.16 18.79 -0.54
N SER A 52 -1.21 20.12 -0.42
CA SER A 52 -0.04 20.93 -0.07
C SER A 52 0.58 20.54 1.28
N ALA A 53 -0.22 20.04 2.23
CA ALA A 53 0.28 19.58 3.53
C ALA A 53 1.07 18.27 3.44
N ILE A 54 0.74 17.40 2.49
CA ILE A 54 1.34 16.07 2.33
C ILE A 54 2.20 15.94 1.06
N ARG A 55 2.37 17.02 0.29
CA ARG A 55 3.05 17.01 -1.01
C ARG A 55 4.44 16.40 -0.93
N LEU A 56 5.23 16.83 0.03
CA LEU A 56 6.62 16.39 0.18
C LEU A 56 6.72 14.91 0.60
N PRO A 57 6.09 14.44 1.70
CA PRO A 57 6.11 13.02 2.04
C PRO A 57 5.49 12.16 0.95
N PHE A 58 4.47 12.65 0.22
CA PHE A 58 3.86 11.92 -0.89
C PHE A 58 4.87 11.62 -2.00
N PHE A 59 5.55 12.65 -2.54
CA PHE A 59 6.51 12.44 -3.62
C PHE A 59 7.74 11.67 -3.19
N ILE A 60 8.21 11.85 -1.94
CA ILE A 60 9.33 11.06 -1.41
C ILE A 60 8.93 9.60 -1.29
N ALA A 61 7.81 9.29 -0.63
CA ALA A 61 7.34 7.92 -0.48
C ALA A 61 7.03 7.28 -1.85
N PHE A 62 6.46 8.03 -2.79
CA PHE A 62 6.17 7.51 -4.13
C PHE A 62 7.45 7.22 -4.92
N GLY A 63 8.45 8.10 -4.84
CA GLY A 63 9.76 7.85 -5.45
C GLY A 63 10.46 6.64 -4.83
N LEU A 64 10.43 6.50 -3.51
CA LEU A 64 10.96 5.34 -2.80
C LEU A 64 10.18 4.06 -3.11
N PHE A 65 8.87 4.14 -3.34
CA PHE A 65 8.06 3.01 -3.80
C PHE A 65 8.50 2.55 -5.19
N VAL A 66 8.80 3.47 -6.11
CA VAL A 66 9.35 3.10 -7.42
C VAL A 66 10.70 2.38 -7.26
N VAL A 67 11.59 2.91 -6.41
CA VAL A 67 12.88 2.24 -6.10
C VAL A 67 12.65 0.85 -5.50
N HIS A 68 11.69 0.72 -4.58
CA HIS A 68 11.31 -0.55 -3.98
C HIS A 68 10.84 -1.57 -5.02
N ARG A 69 9.95 -1.15 -5.94
CA ARG A 69 9.50 -2.01 -7.05
C ARG A 69 10.66 -2.44 -7.97
N VAL A 70 11.65 -1.58 -8.19
CA VAL A 70 12.86 -1.91 -8.97
C VAL A 70 13.71 -2.94 -8.22
N GLU A 71 13.93 -2.76 -6.91
CA GLU A 71 14.63 -3.73 -6.06
C GLU A 71 13.93 -5.10 -6.12
N GLU A 72 12.63 -5.15 -5.87
CA GLU A 72 11.86 -6.39 -5.94
C GLU A 72 11.98 -7.10 -7.30
N TYR A 73 12.00 -6.33 -8.40
CA TYR A 73 12.18 -6.87 -9.74
C TYR A 73 13.58 -7.45 -9.94
N LEU A 74 14.63 -6.69 -9.59
CA LEU A 74 16.03 -7.11 -9.77
C LEU A 74 16.40 -8.32 -8.91
N PHE A 75 15.77 -8.48 -7.76
CA PHE A 75 16.02 -9.57 -6.82
C PHE A 75 14.93 -10.65 -6.82
N TYR A 76 14.08 -10.69 -7.85
CA TYR A 76 13.12 -11.78 -8.10
C TYR A 76 12.14 -12.03 -6.94
N PHE A 77 11.58 -10.96 -6.36
CA PHE A 77 10.63 -11.04 -5.24
C PHE A 77 9.48 -12.02 -5.50
N PHE A 78 8.84 -11.95 -6.67
CA PHE A 78 7.70 -12.82 -6.98
C PHE A 78 8.06 -14.29 -7.06
N ASP A 79 9.27 -14.63 -7.51
CA ASP A 79 9.73 -16.02 -7.55
C ASP A 79 9.93 -16.57 -6.13
N HIS A 80 10.47 -15.75 -5.23
CA HIS A 80 10.56 -16.09 -3.81
C HIS A 80 9.16 -16.23 -3.19
N LEU A 81 8.24 -15.32 -3.51
CA LEU A 81 6.88 -15.37 -3.00
C LEU A 81 6.12 -16.60 -3.50
N ALA A 82 6.32 -17.00 -4.76
CA ALA A 82 5.75 -18.21 -5.33
C ALA A 82 6.28 -19.47 -4.63
N ALA A 83 7.57 -19.52 -4.33
CA ALA A 83 8.18 -20.62 -3.58
C ALA A 83 7.64 -20.75 -2.15
N ILE A 84 7.30 -19.62 -1.50
CA ILE A 84 6.74 -19.59 -0.14
C ILE A 84 5.26 -19.99 -0.14
N THR A 85 4.49 -19.42 -1.07
CA THR A 85 3.02 -19.51 -1.03
C THR A 85 2.48 -20.69 -1.82
N GLY A 86 3.29 -21.30 -2.70
CA GLY A 86 2.84 -22.31 -3.67
C GLY A 86 1.98 -21.73 -4.80
N VAL A 87 1.80 -20.41 -4.85
CA VAL A 87 1.02 -19.71 -5.88
C VAL A 87 1.96 -19.27 -6.99
N ALA A 88 1.71 -19.69 -8.23
CA ALA A 88 2.56 -19.31 -9.36
C ALA A 88 2.59 -17.78 -9.56
N THR A 89 3.77 -17.25 -9.93
CA THR A 89 3.91 -15.85 -10.33
C THR A 89 2.91 -15.52 -11.42
N PRO A 90 1.99 -14.56 -11.22
CA PRO A 90 0.94 -14.29 -12.19
C PRO A 90 1.53 -13.64 -13.44
N ASN A 91 0.90 -13.89 -14.59
CA ASN A 91 1.19 -13.15 -15.80
C ASN A 91 0.84 -11.66 -15.59
N ILE A 92 1.80 -10.76 -15.83
CA ILE A 92 1.64 -9.31 -15.65
C ILE A 92 0.54 -8.71 -16.53
N ALA A 93 0.22 -9.35 -17.66
CA ALA A 93 -0.85 -8.96 -18.57
C ALA A 93 -2.19 -9.62 -18.22
N SER A 94 -2.27 -10.39 -17.13
CA SER A 94 -3.53 -11.00 -16.70
C SER A 94 -4.53 -9.93 -16.22
N PRO A 95 -5.83 -10.13 -16.47
CA PRO A 95 -6.86 -9.17 -16.02
C PRO A 95 -6.84 -8.90 -14.52
N SER A 96 -6.54 -9.91 -13.69
CA SER A 96 -6.50 -9.75 -12.22
C SER A 96 -5.34 -8.88 -11.76
N VAL A 97 -4.15 -9.05 -12.33
CA VAL A 97 -2.98 -8.20 -12.03
C VAL A 97 -3.23 -6.76 -12.49
N ILE A 98 -3.72 -6.57 -13.73
CA ILE A 98 -4.03 -5.24 -14.26
C ILE A 98 -5.06 -4.55 -13.37
N LEU A 99 -6.15 -5.24 -13.02
CA LEU A 99 -7.19 -4.70 -12.15
C LEU A 99 -6.65 -4.31 -10.77
N MET A 100 -5.84 -5.18 -10.16
CA MET A 100 -5.20 -4.91 -8.88
C MET A 100 -4.33 -3.65 -8.95
N VAL A 101 -3.47 -3.51 -9.96
CA VAL A 101 -2.59 -2.33 -10.13
C VAL A 101 -3.40 -1.05 -10.38
N VAL A 102 -4.42 -1.11 -11.23
CA VAL A 102 -5.28 0.04 -11.53
C VAL A 102 -6.04 0.51 -10.29
N LEU A 103 -6.62 -0.42 -9.52
CA LEU A 103 -7.38 -0.09 -8.32
C LEU A 103 -6.50 0.36 -7.14
N SER A 104 -5.24 -0.11 -7.08
CA SER A 104 -4.27 0.29 -6.05
C SER A 104 -3.44 1.50 -6.48
N VAL A 105 -2.37 1.27 -7.24
CA VAL A 105 -1.43 2.29 -7.70
C VAL A 105 -2.14 3.36 -8.53
N GLY A 106 -3.07 2.98 -9.40
CA GLY A 106 -3.86 3.93 -10.17
C GLY A 106 -4.69 4.86 -9.28
N ALA A 107 -5.26 4.36 -8.20
CA ALA A 107 -5.96 5.19 -7.23
C ALA A 107 -5.00 6.12 -6.47
N TRP A 108 -3.80 5.67 -6.11
CA TRP A 108 -2.80 6.52 -5.45
C TRP A 108 -2.28 7.65 -6.34
N LEU A 109 -2.20 7.44 -7.65
CA LEU A 109 -1.87 8.50 -8.62
C LEU A 109 -2.90 9.64 -8.65
N LEU A 110 -4.13 9.40 -8.15
CA LEU A 110 -5.16 10.44 -8.04
C LEU A 110 -5.02 11.30 -6.77
N VAL A 111 -4.15 10.94 -5.83
CA VAL A 111 -3.96 11.70 -4.57
C VAL A 111 -3.62 13.17 -4.83
N PRO A 112 -2.65 13.54 -5.70
CA PRO A 112 -2.34 14.96 -5.97
C PRO A 112 -3.53 15.76 -6.52
N VAL A 113 -4.47 15.09 -7.18
CA VAL A 113 -5.62 15.72 -7.83
C VAL A 113 -6.82 15.82 -6.88
N LEU A 114 -7.04 14.80 -6.05
CA LEU A 114 -8.25 14.66 -5.22
C LEU A 114 -8.06 15.06 -3.75
N ALA A 115 -6.84 14.94 -3.21
CA ALA A 115 -6.57 15.37 -1.83
C ALA A 115 -6.79 16.89 -1.71
N GLY A 116 -7.52 17.30 -0.69
CA GLY A 116 -7.97 18.68 -0.50
C GLY A 116 -9.29 19.02 -1.19
N LYS A 117 -9.77 18.21 -2.14
CA LYS A 117 -11.06 18.42 -2.83
C LYS A 117 -12.18 17.54 -2.28
N SER A 118 -11.84 16.36 -1.76
CA SER A 118 -12.83 15.45 -1.18
C SER A 118 -12.27 14.62 -0.03
N ARG A 119 -13.16 14.11 0.81
CA ARG A 119 -12.82 13.15 1.86
C ARG A 119 -12.25 11.86 1.27
N PHE A 120 -12.81 11.40 0.15
CA PHE A 120 -12.30 10.24 -0.57
C PHE A 120 -10.86 10.44 -1.07
N GLY A 121 -10.52 11.64 -1.58
CA GLY A 121 -9.14 11.95 -1.96
C GLY A 121 -8.17 11.92 -0.78
N THR A 122 -8.63 12.30 0.43
CA THR A 122 -7.83 12.15 1.66
C THR A 122 -7.69 10.69 2.08
N TYR A 123 -8.74 9.88 1.91
CA TYR A 123 -8.67 8.42 2.09
C TYR A 123 -7.63 7.76 1.18
N LEU A 124 -7.52 8.17 -0.09
CA LEU A 124 -6.49 7.64 -0.99
C LEU A 124 -5.07 7.92 -0.46
N ALA A 125 -4.86 9.07 0.20
CA ALA A 125 -3.59 9.36 0.85
C ALA A 125 -3.37 8.49 2.10
N TRP A 126 -4.41 8.26 2.90
CA TRP A 126 -4.35 7.33 4.04
C TRP A 126 -3.95 5.93 3.63
N THR A 127 -4.56 5.38 2.57
CA THR A 127 -4.23 4.02 2.09
C THR A 127 -2.86 3.96 1.45
N PHE A 128 -2.47 4.97 0.68
CA PHE A 128 -1.11 5.05 0.12
C PHE A 128 -0.05 4.97 1.23
N PHE A 129 -0.10 5.88 2.20
CA PHE A 129 0.90 5.90 3.26
C PHE A 129 0.81 4.70 4.19
N SER A 130 -0.39 4.14 4.42
CA SER A 130 -0.54 2.92 5.22
C SER A 130 0.03 1.71 4.50
N ALA A 131 -0.18 1.57 3.19
CA ALA A 131 0.42 0.49 2.41
C ALA A 131 1.95 0.59 2.45
N MET A 132 2.52 1.75 2.12
CA MET A 132 3.97 1.95 2.11
C MET A 132 4.61 1.81 3.51
N GLY A 133 3.89 2.23 4.55
CA GLY A 133 4.39 2.22 5.92
C GLY A 133 4.13 0.94 6.70
N ILE A 134 3.20 0.07 6.28
CA ILE A 134 2.78 -1.10 7.05
C ILE A 134 2.91 -2.36 6.22
N THR A 135 2.30 -2.40 5.02
CA THR A 135 2.37 -3.58 4.15
C THR A 135 3.81 -3.93 3.83
N GLU A 136 4.61 -2.95 3.41
CA GLU A 136 5.96 -3.21 2.93
C GLU A 136 6.92 -3.65 4.05
N LEU A 137 6.59 -3.40 5.32
CA LEU A 137 7.35 -3.95 6.45
C LEU A 137 7.35 -5.49 6.45
N ALA A 138 6.42 -6.15 5.75
CA ALA A 138 6.40 -7.60 5.61
C ALA A 138 7.71 -8.15 5.03
N HIS A 139 8.43 -7.38 4.20
CA HIS A 139 9.73 -7.76 3.64
C HIS A 139 10.81 -7.95 4.72
N ILE A 140 10.66 -7.31 5.87
CA ILE A 140 11.61 -7.37 6.99
C ILE A 140 11.06 -8.21 8.14
N LEU A 141 9.76 -8.06 8.45
CA LEU A 141 9.16 -8.58 9.68
C LEU A 141 8.44 -9.93 9.50
N VAL A 142 7.95 -10.23 8.31
CA VAL A 142 7.04 -11.38 8.08
C VAL A 142 7.69 -12.43 7.19
N LEU A 143 8.09 -12.05 5.98
CA LEU A 143 8.60 -12.98 4.96
C LEU A 143 9.88 -13.70 5.42
N PRO A 144 10.91 -13.03 5.99
CA PRO A 144 12.12 -13.71 6.47
C PRO A 144 11.84 -14.73 7.58
N VAL A 145 10.84 -14.46 8.42
CA VAL A 145 10.44 -15.37 9.51
C VAL A 145 9.76 -16.62 8.94
N ILE A 146 8.88 -16.45 7.95
CA ILE A 146 8.17 -17.57 7.29
C ILE A 146 9.16 -18.54 6.62
N VAL A 147 10.21 -18.03 5.97
CA VAL A 147 11.22 -18.88 5.31
C VAL A 147 12.26 -19.46 6.27
N GLY A 148 12.15 -19.21 7.57
CA GLY A 148 13.12 -19.68 8.57
C GLY A 148 14.53 -19.09 8.39
N ARG A 149 14.64 -17.94 7.71
CA ARG A 149 15.90 -17.24 7.40
C ARG A 149 15.90 -15.86 8.03
N ALA A 150 15.61 -15.80 9.33
CA ALA A 150 15.72 -14.57 10.11
C ALA A 150 17.12 -13.96 9.89
N PHE A 151 17.17 -12.64 9.72
CA PHE A 151 18.39 -11.85 9.45
C PHE A 151 19.01 -12.00 8.05
N GLN A 152 18.43 -12.82 7.14
CA GLN A 152 18.83 -12.79 5.73
C GLN A 152 18.09 -11.70 4.97
N TYR A 153 18.76 -11.14 3.95
CA TYR A 153 18.14 -10.21 3.03
C TYR A 153 16.98 -10.88 2.28
N PHE A 154 15.86 -10.17 2.21
CA PHE A 154 14.71 -10.54 1.40
C PHE A 154 14.47 -9.44 0.37
N PRO A 155 14.17 -9.75 -0.91
CA PRO A 155 13.96 -8.74 -1.95
C PRO A 155 12.97 -7.67 -1.49
N GLY A 156 13.36 -6.39 -1.50
CA GLY A 156 12.53 -5.27 -1.02
C GLY A 156 12.85 -4.81 0.41
N ALA A 157 13.60 -5.60 1.19
CA ALA A 157 13.94 -5.25 2.57
C ALA A 157 14.81 -3.99 2.68
N ALA A 158 15.70 -3.70 1.71
CA ALA A 158 16.61 -2.58 1.81
C ALA A 158 15.90 -1.24 1.60
N SER A 159 15.11 -1.12 0.52
CA SER A 159 14.33 0.09 0.23
C SER A 159 13.26 0.38 1.29
N VAL A 160 12.68 -0.65 1.92
CA VAL A 160 11.65 -0.46 2.97
C VAL A 160 12.17 0.30 4.18
N VAL A 161 13.46 0.18 4.51
CA VAL A 161 14.09 0.92 5.61
C VAL A 161 13.89 2.43 5.46
N LEU A 162 13.88 2.96 4.23
CA LEU A 162 13.63 4.38 3.97
C LEU A 162 12.17 4.67 3.60
N LEU A 163 11.51 3.76 2.87
CA LEU A 163 10.14 3.92 2.42
C LEU A 163 9.16 4.00 3.59
N ALA A 164 9.27 3.10 4.58
CA ALA A 164 8.31 3.06 5.68
C ALA A 164 8.36 4.33 6.56
N PRO A 165 9.53 4.84 6.98
CA PRO A 165 9.60 6.12 7.69
C PRO A 165 9.06 7.31 6.90
N ALA A 166 9.32 7.38 5.59
CA ALA A 166 8.77 8.43 4.73
C ALA A 166 7.23 8.36 4.69
N ALA A 167 6.68 7.14 4.65
CA ALA A 167 5.24 6.93 4.67
C ALA A 167 4.63 7.29 6.04
N TRP A 168 5.28 6.93 7.15
CA TRP A 168 4.85 7.30 8.50
C TRP A 168 4.85 8.80 8.72
N TRP A 169 5.80 9.53 8.12
CA TRP A 169 5.77 11.00 8.13
C TRP A 169 4.48 11.54 7.49
N GLY A 170 4.06 10.97 6.36
CA GLY A 170 2.78 11.25 5.72
C GLY A 170 1.57 10.95 6.63
N LEU A 171 1.54 9.76 7.25
CA LEU A 171 0.50 9.39 8.22
C LEU A 171 0.43 10.35 9.39
N ALA A 172 1.58 10.75 9.95
CA ALA A 172 1.64 11.69 11.07
C ALA A 172 1.12 13.09 10.71
N ILE A 173 1.30 13.53 9.46
CA ILE A 173 0.69 14.77 8.97
C ILE A 173 -0.82 14.60 8.80
N LEU A 174 -1.27 13.53 8.16
CA LEU A 174 -2.70 13.24 7.98
C LEU A 174 -3.42 13.18 9.32
N TRP A 175 -2.87 12.47 10.30
CA TRP A 175 -3.44 12.34 11.65
C TRP A 175 -3.61 13.68 12.36
N ARG A 176 -2.62 14.58 12.25
CA ARG A 176 -2.65 15.90 12.88
C ARG A 176 -3.58 16.88 12.17
N ARG A 177 -3.77 16.74 10.85
CA ARG A 177 -4.49 17.71 10.01
C ARG A 177 -5.94 17.29 9.72
N ALA A 178 -6.23 15.99 9.67
CA ALA A 178 -7.57 15.48 9.49
C ALA A 178 -8.37 15.66 10.78
N ARG A 179 -9.43 16.46 10.71
CA ARG A 179 -10.39 16.60 11.80
C ARG A 179 -11.38 15.43 11.79
N PRO A 180 -11.91 15.01 12.95
CA PRO A 180 -13.02 14.06 13.01
C PRO A 180 -14.24 14.55 12.22
#